data_AF-A0A182MRD3-F1
#
_entry.id   AF-A0A182MRD3-F1
#
_cell.length_a   1.000
_cell.length_b   1.000
_cell.length_c   1.000
_cell.angle_alpha   90.00
_cell.angle_beta   90.00
_cell.angle_gamma   90.00
#
_symmetry.space_group_name_H-M   'P 1'
#
loop_
_entity.id
_entity.type
_entity.pdbx_description
1 polymer ?
#
loop_
_entity_poly.entity_id
_entity_poly.type
_entity_poly.pdbx_seq_one_letter_code
_entity_poly.pdbx_strand_id
1 'polypeptide(L)'
;LELYRTRIEYYEPAKGRNESHFLAAADGLQLVRDGGYAFHVAISAAYRIIRLTFSEREICELSEIDMFPVWSQWMVAIVQKNSPYRDVITYGVLKRIGAFLLIQWRSSYQDQLNSTEMGEDCLFFFFMSLFTVHLFSVQMVNAFVFFFGYVCVLLSR
;
A
#
# COMPACT_ATOMS: atom_id res chain seq x y z
N LEU A 1 7.22 -12.41 -10.92
CA LEU A 1 6.32 -13.29 -11.75
C LEU A 1 7.06 -14.39 -12.53
N GLU A 2 8.41 -14.50 -12.44
CA GLU A 2 9.16 -15.55 -13.13
C GLU A 2 8.91 -16.96 -12.55
N LEU A 3 8.70 -17.07 -11.24
CA LEU A 3 8.35 -18.32 -10.54
C LEU A 3 7.00 -18.93 -10.95
N TYR A 4 6.05 -18.12 -11.44
CA TYR A 4 4.76 -18.61 -11.92
C TYR A 4 4.87 -19.27 -13.31
N ARG A 5 5.82 -18.84 -14.13
CA ARG A 5 6.04 -19.38 -15.48
C ARG A 5 6.97 -20.59 -15.50
N THR A 6 7.86 -20.68 -14.54
CA THR A 6 8.72 -21.85 -14.38
C THR A 6 7.92 -22.97 -13.72
N ARG A 7 7.84 -24.13 -14.37
CA ARG A 7 7.37 -25.36 -13.70
C ARG A 7 8.40 -25.69 -12.64
N ILE A 8 8.14 -25.28 -11.41
CA ILE A 8 8.99 -25.61 -10.27
C ILE A 8 8.81 -27.12 -10.05
N GLU A 9 9.82 -27.91 -10.40
CA GLU A 9 9.89 -29.29 -9.92
C GLU A 9 9.88 -29.25 -8.39
N TYR A 10 9.07 -30.12 -7.78
CA TYR A 10 9.13 -30.35 -6.34
C TYR A 10 10.59 -30.70 -6.02
N TYR A 11 11.24 -29.96 -5.11
CA TYR A 11 12.62 -30.27 -4.74
C TYR A 11 12.64 -31.66 -4.09
N GLU A 12 13.08 -32.67 -4.85
CA GLU A 12 13.26 -34.02 -4.33
C GLU A 12 14.57 -34.62 -4.86
N PRO A 13 15.68 -34.43 -4.14
CA PRO A 13 16.90 -35.16 -4.41
C PRO A 13 17.03 -36.28 -3.37
N ALA A 14 16.34 -37.39 -3.61
CA ALA A 14 16.66 -38.70 -3.05
C ALA A 14 16.84 -38.80 -1.52
N LYS A 15 15.75 -39.03 -0.78
CA LYS A 15 15.83 -39.81 0.47
C LYS A 15 14.53 -40.54 0.72
N GLY A 16 14.62 -41.87 0.82
CA GLY A 16 13.54 -42.75 1.26
C GLY A 16 13.20 -42.51 2.73
N ARG A 17 12.54 -41.38 3.00
CA ARG A 17 12.09 -41.02 4.34
C ARG A 17 10.75 -40.32 4.23
N ASN A 18 9.79 -40.86 4.99
CA ASN A 18 8.47 -40.30 5.24
C ASN A 18 8.62 -38.98 6.04
N GLU A 19 9.27 -37.97 5.48
CA GLU A 19 9.44 -36.66 6.07
C GLU A 19 8.35 -35.76 5.50
N SER A 20 7.35 -35.46 6.31
CA SER A 20 6.32 -34.52 5.93
C SER A 20 6.98 -33.15 5.76
N HIS A 21 6.89 -32.55 4.57
CA HIS A 21 7.54 -31.28 4.17
C HIS A 21 7.03 -30.04 4.94
N PHE A 22 6.60 -30.21 6.19
CA PHE A 22 6.16 -29.16 7.07
C PHE A 22 7.35 -28.59 7.83
N LEU A 23 7.65 -27.32 7.54
CA LEU A 23 8.62 -26.52 8.29
C LEU A 23 7.87 -25.57 9.23
N ALA A 24 8.53 -25.16 10.32
CA ALA A 24 8.01 -24.08 11.14
C ALA A 24 7.93 -22.79 10.31
N ALA A 25 6.97 -21.92 10.64
CA ALA A 25 6.73 -20.70 9.86
C ALA A 25 7.97 -19.79 9.78
N ALA A 26 8.78 -19.74 10.85
CA ALA A 26 10.01 -18.96 10.87
C ALA A 26 11.06 -19.52 9.91
N ASP A 27 11.31 -20.83 9.96
CA ASP A 27 12.32 -21.50 9.13
C ASP A 27 11.93 -21.48 7.65
N GLY A 28 10.64 -21.72 7.34
CA GLY A 28 10.13 -21.63 5.97
C GLY A 28 10.26 -20.22 5.38
N LEU A 29 10.05 -19.17 6.17
CA LEU A 29 10.22 -17.78 5.72
C LEU A 29 11.69 -17.37 5.56
N GLN A 30 12.61 -17.97 6.32
CA GLN A 30 14.04 -17.78 6.10
C GLN A 30 14.46 -18.33 4.73
N LEU A 31 13.96 -19.51 4.33
CA LEU A 31 14.22 -20.06 3.00
C LEU A 31 13.62 -19.20 1.87
N VAL A 32 12.46 -18.58 2.11
CA VAL A 32 11.87 -17.62 1.15
C VAL A 32 12.76 -16.38 1.02
N ARG A 33 13.36 -15.92 2.11
CA ARG A 33 14.27 -14.78 2.13
C ARG A 33 15.57 -15.08 1.37
N ASP A 34 16.11 -16.29 1.52
CA ASP A 34 17.31 -16.75 0.80
C ASP A 34 17.05 -16.91 -0.72
N GLY A 35 15.77 -16.96 -1.11
CA GLY A 35 15.31 -16.99 -2.50
C GLY A 35 15.13 -18.40 -3.06
N GLY A 36 14.42 -18.50 -4.20
CA GLY A 36 14.21 -19.78 -4.90
C GLY A 36 13.24 -20.75 -4.22
N TYR A 37 12.58 -20.34 -3.13
CA TYR A 37 11.65 -21.17 -2.38
C TYR A 37 10.26 -20.51 -2.31
N ALA A 38 9.21 -21.33 -2.45
CA ALA A 38 7.83 -20.91 -2.25
C ALA A 38 7.27 -21.63 -1.02
N PHE A 39 6.81 -20.87 -0.03
CA PHE A 39 6.33 -21.42 1.23
C PHE A 39 4.85 -21.08 1.45
N HIS A 40 4.04 -22.11 1.70
CA HIS A 40 2.62 -21.93 2.02
C HIS A 40 2.42 -21.86 3.53
N VAL A 41 1.87 -20.75 4.00
CA VAL A 41 1.65 -20.47 5.43
C VAL A 41 0.44 -19.56 5.62
N ALA A 42 -0.14 -19.57 6.82
CA ALA A 42 -1.20 -18.64 7.18
C ALA A 42 -0.71 -17.18 7.08
N ILE A 43 -1.42 -16.38 6.29
CA ILE A 43 -1.12 -14.98 5.97
C ILE A 43 -0.85 -14.15 7.23
N SER A 44 -1.69 -14.28 8.26
CA SER A 44 -1.55 -13.54 9.52
C SER A 44 -0.26 -13.84 10.27
N ALA A 45 0.18 -15.09 10.27
CA ALA A 45 1.44 -15.50 10.89
C ALA A 45 2.64 -15.02 10.06
N ALA A 46 2.55 -15.12 8.73
CA ALA A 46 3.59 -14.72 7.80
C ALA A 46 3.88 -13.22 7.91
N TYR A 47 2.85 -12.37 7.79
CA TYR A 47 3.00 -10.92 7.88
C TYR A 47 3.62 -10.47 9.20
N ARG A 48 3.32 -11.16 10.30
CA ARG A 48 3.95 -10.85 11.60
C ARG A 48 5.46 -11.09 11.55
N ILE A 49 5.89 -12.21 10.99
CA ILE A 49 7.32 -12.57 10.91
C ILE A 49 8.03 -11.67 9.88
N ILE A 50 7.44 -11.45 8.71
CA ILE A 50 7.98 -10.61 7.65
C ILE A 50 8.27 -9.20 8.16
N ARG A 51 7.31 -8.57 8.86
CA ARG A 51 7.49 -7.24 9.45
C ARG A 51 8.65 -7.14 10.45
N LEU A 52 9.01 -8.25 11.10
CA LEU A 52 10.07 -8.28 12.11
C LEU A 52 11.44 -8.64 11.54
N THR A 53 11.49 -9.33 10.39
CA THR A 53 12.73 -9.98 9.90
C THR A 53 13.19 -9.49 8.53
N PHE A 54 12.28 -8.97 7.70
CA PHE A 54 12.57 -8.48 6.35
C PHE A 54 12.80 -6.98 6.37
N SER A 55 13.74 -6.51 5.55
CA SER A 55 13.93 -5.10 5.24
C SER A 55 12.89 -4.61 4.23
N GLU A 56 12.68 -3.29 4.16
CA GLU A 56 11.71 -2.68 3.23
C GLU A 56 11.96 -3.08 1.77
N ARG A 57 13.24 -3.23 1.36
CA ARG A 57 13.60 -3.64 0.01
C ARG A 57 13.19 -5.09 -0.27
N GLU A 58 13.49 -6.01 0.67
CA GLU A 58 13.09 -7.41 0.55
C GLU A 58 11.56 -7.57 0.52
N ILE A 59 10.81 -6.70 1.21
CA ILE A 59 9.35 -6.68 1.18
C ILE A 59 8.84 -6.26 -0.22
N CYS A 60 9.47 -5.27 -0.86
CA CYS A 60 9.10 -4.85 -2.22
C CYS A 60 9.38 -5.92 -3.28
N GLU A 61 10.37 -6.78 -3.05
CA GLU A 61 10.73 -7.89 -3.94
C GLU A 61 9.90 -9.16 -3.67
N LEU A 62 9.30 -9.29 -2.49
CA LEU A 62 8.47 -10.41 -2.10
C LEU A 62 7.17 -10.46 -2.91
N SER A 63 6.87 -11.62 -3.49
CA SER A 63 5.60 -11.86 -4.19
C SER A 63 4.71 -12.84 -3.44
N GLU A 64 3.49 -12.43 -3.13
CA GLU A 64 2.44 -13.29 -2.54
C GLU A 64 1.54 -13.88 -3.64
N ILE A 65 1.06 -15.11 -3.43
CA ILE A 65 0.10 -15.78 -4.30
C ILE A 65 -1.08 -16.25 -3.44
N ASP A 66 -2.24 -15.64 -3.66
CA ASP A 66 -3.48 -16.05 -3.02
C ASP A 66 -4.02 -17.35 -3.63
N MET A 67 -3.94 -18.44 -2.87
CA MET A 67 -4.43 -19.75 -3.33
C MET A 67 -5.95 -19.90 -3.19
N PHE A 68 -6.55 -19.17 -2.23
CA PHE A 68 -7.98 -19.21 -1.98
C PHE A 68 -8.58 -17.81 -2.10
N PRO A 69 -9.73 -17.66 -2.76
CA PRO A 69 -10.37 -16.37 -2.84
C PRO A 69 -10.91 -15.95 -1.46
N VAL A 70 -10.88 -14.64 -1.19
CA VAL A 70 -11.27 -14.04 0.09
C VAL A 70 -12.66 -14.47 0.55
N TRP A 71 -13.61 -14.65 -0.38
CA TRP A 71 -14.98 -15.08 -0.07
C TRP A 71 -15.10 -16.52 0.45
N SER A 72 -14.07 -17.36 0.26
CA SER A 72 -14.05 -18.74 0.77
C SER A 72 -13.50 -18.86 2.20
N GLN A 73 -12.91 -17.78 2.73
CA GLN A 73 -12.27 -17.75 4.05
C GLN A 73 -13.20 -17.16 5.11
N TRP A 74 -14.31 -17.82 5.42
CA TRP A 74 -15.22 -17.31 6.45
C TRP A 74 -14.72 -17.68 7.86
N MET A 75 -14.32 -16.67 8.63
CA MET A 75 -14.05 -16.85 10.06
C MET A 75 -15.36 -17.04 10.83
N VAL A 76 -15.47 -18.15 11.56
CA VAL A 76 -16.65 -18.47 12.37
C VAL A 76 -16.24 -18.54 13.84
N ALA A 77 -17.08 -18.00 14.72
CA ALA A 77 -16.88 -18.16 16.16
C ALA A 77 -17.17 -19.62 16.56
N ILE A 78 -16.19 -20.29 17.16
CA ILE A 78 -16.35 -21.65 17.67
C ILE A 78 -17.11 -21.58 19.00
N VAL A 79 -18.30 -22.17 19.05
CA VAL A 79 -19.15 -22.23 20.24
C VAL A 79 -19.48 -23.69 20.54
N GLN A 80 -19.64 -24.05 21.83
CA GLN A 80 -20.10 -25.38 22.21
C GLN A 80 -21.40 -25.76 21.52
N LYS A 81 -21.52 -27.03 21.11
CA LYS A 81 -22.77 -27.58 20.54
C LYS A 81 -23.92 -27.32 21.52
N ASN A 82 -25.04 -26.79 21.01
CA ASN A 82 -26.24 -26.43 21.77
C ASN A 82 -26.08 -25.29 22.80
N SER A 83 -25.06 -24.45 22.68
CA SER A 83 -24.96 -23.25 23.51
C SER A 83 -26.05 -22.23 23.15
N PRO A 84 -26.79 -21.67 24.14
CA PRO A 84 -27.77 -20.61 23.90
C PRO A 84 -27.13 -19.31 23.38
N TYR A 85 -25.80 -19.17 23.51
CA TYR A 85 -25.06 -18.00 23.05
C TYR A 85 -24.68 -18.07 21.58
N ARG A 86 -24.88 -19.20 20.88
CA ARG A 86 -24.49 -19.37 19.48
C ARG A 86 -25.03 -18.24 18.60
N ASP A 87 -26.32 -17.94 18.71
CA ASP A 87 -26.98 -16.99 17.83
C ASP A 87 -26.61 -15.54 18.18
N VAL A 88 -26.48 -15.25 19.48
CA VAL A 88 -26.04 -13.93 19.98
C VAL A 88 -24.61 -13.63 19.52
N ILE A 89 -23.69 -14.58 19.66
CA ILE A 89 -22.30 -14.43 19.23
C ILE A 89 -22.23 -14.31 17.71
N THR A 90 -22.96 -15.16 16.97
CA THR A 90 -23.01 -15.11 15.50
C THR A 90 -23.50 -13.76 15.01
N TYR A 91 -24.61 -13.26 15.55
CA TYR A 91 -25.15 -11.95 15.20
C TYR A 91 -24.19 -10.81 15.55
N GLY A 92 -23.59 -10.85 16.74
CA GLY A 92 -22.61 -9.85 17.17
C GLY A 92 -21.39 -9.77 16.25
N VAL A 93 -20.86 -10.92 15.83
CA VAL A 93 -19.74 -11.02 14.89
C VAL A 93 -20.14 -10.49 13.51
N LEU A 94 -21.27 -10.91 12.95
CA LEU A 94 -21.73 -10.45 11.64
C LEU A 94 -22.00 -8.94 11.62
N LYS A 95 -22.62 -8.40 12.68
CA LYS A 95 -22.87 -6.97 12.81
C LYS A 95 -21.56 -6.17 12.84
N ARG A 96 -20.55 -6.66 13.56
CA ARG A 96 -19.24 -6.02 13.61
C ARG A 96 -18.50 -6.09 12.28
N ILE A 97 -18.56 -7.22 11.58
CA ILE A 97 -17.97 -7.37 10.24
C ILE A 97 -18.65 -6.42 9.25
N GLY A 98 -19.99 -6.36 9.25
CA GLY A 98 -20.73 -5.43 8.40
C GLY A 98 -20.37 -3.96 8.66
N ALA A 99 -20.24 -3.57 9.93
CA ALA A 99 -19.79 -2.23 10.30
C ALA A 99 -18.33 -1.96 9.88
N PHE A 100 -17.43 -2.94 10.05
CA PHE A 100 -16.05 -2.83 9.62
C PHE A 100 -15.94 -2.66 8.11
N LEU A 101 -16.70 -3.43 7.32
CA LEU A 101 -16.77 -3.27 5.87
C LEU A 101 -17.18 -1.84 5.50
N LEU A 102 -18.21 -1.27 6.15
CA LEU A 102 -18.61 0.11 5.89
C LEU A 102 -17.49 1.13 6.20
N ILE A 103 -16.73 0.92 7.27
CA ILE A 103 -15.57 1.77 7.63
C ILE A 103 -14.45 1.62 6.59
N GLN A 104 -14.12 0.39 6.19
CA GLN A 104 -13.09 0.10 5.19
C GLN A 104 -13.45 0.70 3.82
N TRP A 105 -14.69 0.50 3.37
CA TRP A 105 -15.21 1.12 2.15
C TRP A 105 -15.07 2.64 2.24
N ARG A 106 -15.52 3.26 3.34
CA ARG A 106 -15.36 4.71 3.54
C ARG A 106 -13.91 5.18 3.45
N SER A 107 -12.96 4.46 4.04
CA SER A 107 -11.52 4.78 3.91
C SER A 107 -11.07 4.73 2.46
N SER A 108 -11.37 3.65 1.75
CA SER A 108 -10.99 3.49 0.35
C SER A 108 -11.61 4.57 -0.56
N TYR A 109 -12.84 4.98 -0.30
CA TYR A 109 -13.48 6.10 -1.02
C TYR A 109 -12.80 7.44 -0.68
N GLN A 110 -12.45 7.68 0.58
CA GLN A 110 -11.76 8.90 1.00
C GLN A 110 -10.35 9.00 0.39
N ASP A 111 -9.60 7.90 0.36
CA ASP A 111 -8.25 7.85 -0.24
C ASP A 111 -8.30 8.15 -1.75
N GLN A 112 -9.33 7.67 -2.45
CA GLN A 112 -9.57 8.01 -3.85
C GLN A 112 -9.89 9.50 -4.04
N LEU A 113 -10.76 10.09 -3.21
CA LEU A 113 -11.09 11.51 -3.27
C LEU A 113 -9.88 12.41 -3.00
N ASN A 114 -9.07 12.08 -1.99
CA ASN A 114 -7.83 12.81 -1.69
C ASN A 114 -6.81 12.71 -2.85
N SER A 115 -6.76 11.59 -3.57
CA SER A 115 -5.87 11.44 -4.73
C SER A 115 -6.27 12.34 -5.91
N THR A 116 -7.57 12.63 -6.07
CA THR A 116 -8.07 13.56 -7.09
C THR A 116 -7.88 15.03 -6.68
N GLU A 117 -8.04 15.37 -5.39
CA GLU A 117 -7.76 16.73 -4.89
C GLU A 117 -6.27 17.09 -4.96
N MET A 118 -5.36 16.16 -4.61
CA MET A 118 -3.90 16.39 -4.75
C MET A 118 -3.48 16.77 -6.18
N GLY A 119 -4.22 16.31 -7.19
CA GLY A 119 -3.97 16.68 -8.59
C GLY A 119 -4.34 18.12 -8.93
N GLU A 120 -5.40 18.67 -8.31
CA GLU A 120 -5.83 20.05 -8.56
C GLU A 120 -4.97 21.07 -7.79
N ASP A 121 -4.50 20.71 -6.59
CA ASP A 121 -3.61 21.58 -5.80
C ASP A 121 -2.27 21.84 -6.50
N CYS A 122 -1.65 20.83 -7.13
CA CYS A 122 -0.39 20.99 -7.85
C CYS A 122 -0.49 21.97 -9.04
N LEU A 123 -1.61 21.94 -9.77
CA LEU A 123 -1.86 22.82 -10.90
C LEU A 123 -2.09 24.26 -10.43
N PHE A 124 -2.85 24.43 -9.34
CA PHE A 124 -3.06 25.74 -8.71
C PHE A 124 -1.75 26.36 -8.20
N PHE A 125 -0.90 25.57 -7.53
CA PHE A 125 0.44 26.02 -7.10
C PHE A 125 1.33 26.42 -8.29
N PHE A 126 1.30 25.67 -9.39
CA PHE A 126 2.08 26.00 -10.58
C PHE A 126 1.61 27.30 -11.24
N PHE A 127 0.29 27.49 -11.39
CA PHE A 127 -0.29 28.72 -11.94
C PHE A 127 -0.03 29.95 -11.06
N MET A 128 -0.12 29.83 -9.73
CA MET A 128 0.20 30.92 -8.81
C MET A 128 1.67 31.33 -8.88
N SER A 129 2.59 30.36 -9.04
CA SER A 129 4.01 30.65 -9.22
C SER A 129 4.31 31.41 -10.51
N LEU A 130 3.73 31.01 -11.65
CA LEU A 130 3.86 31.73 -12.92
C LEU A 130 3.27 33.15 -12.85
N PHE A 131 2.11 33.31 -12.22
CA PHE A 131 1.46 34.61 -12.09
C PHE A 131 2.29 35.59 -11.24
N THR A 132 2.86 35.12 -10.13
CA THR A 132 3.76 35.95 -9.30
C THR A 132 5.03 36.34 -10.06
N VAL A 133 5.68 35.41 -10.77
CA VAL A 133 6.87 35.71 -11.60
C VAL A 133 6.56 36.74 -12.70
N HIS A 134 5.40 36.61 -13.37
CA HIS A 134 4.96 37.60 -14.36
C HIS A 134 4.71 38.98 -13.73
N LEU A 135 4.04 39.05 -12.57
CA LEU A 135 3.81 40.32 -11.88
C LEU A 135 5.14 41.01 -11.48
N PHE A 136 6.11 40.25 -10.96
CA PHE A 136 7.42 40.80 -10.58
C PHE A 136 8.18 41.34 -11.80
N SER A 137 8.12 40.65 -12.94
CA SER A 137 8.78 41.13 -14.17
C SER A 137 8.16 42.44 -14.70
N VAL A 138 6.83 42.56 -14.69
CA VAL A 138 6.11 43.77 -15.12
C VAL A 138 6.39 44.95 -14.20
N GLN A 139 6.43 44.72 -12.88
CA GLN A 139 6.78 45.77 -11.92
C GLN A 139 8.23 46.27 -12.12
N MET A 140 9.17 45.36 -12.40
CA MET A 140 10.55 45.74 -12.71
C MET A 140 10.66 46.59 -13.98
N VAL A 141 9.97 46.22 -15.06
CA VAL A 141 9.99 46.98 -16.32
C VAL A 141 9.37 48.36 -16.13
N ASN A 142 8.24 48.45 -15.42
CA ASN A 142 7.61 49.74 -15.12
C ASN A 142 8.51 50.63 -14.26
N ALA A 143 9.17 50.07 -13.23
CA ALA A 143 10.13 50.81 -12.43
C ALA A 143 11.33 51.31 -13.26
N PHE A 144 11.83 50.50 -14.20
CA PHE A 144 12.88 50.90 -15.13
C PHE A 144 12.42 52.04 -16.05
N VAL A 145 11.26 51.93 -16.68
CA VAL A 145 10.73 52.98 -17.57
C VAL A 145 10.46 54.27 -16.79
N PHE A 146 9.92 54.17 -15.57
CA PHE A 146 9.75 55.33 -14.70
C PHE A 146 11.09 55.95 -14.31
N PHE A 147 12.07 55.14 -13.90
CA PHE A 147 13.40 55.63 -13.51
C PHE A 147 14.11 56.31 -14.68
N PHE A 148 14.15 55.67 -15.85
CA PHE A 148 14.76 56.24 -17.05
C PHE A 148 14.00 57.47 -17.57
N GLY A 149 12.66 57.47 -17.50
CA GLY A 149 11.85 58.64 -17.82
C GLY A 149 12.13 59.82 -16.87
N TYR A 150 12.22 59.57 -15.57
CA TYR A 150 12.52 60.59 -14.56
C TYR A 150 13.93 61.17 -14.73
N VAL A 151 14.92 60.31 -14.99
CA VAL A 151 16.30 60.74 -15.27
C VAL A 151 16.37 61.55 -16.56
N CYS A 152 15.64 61.15 -17.62
CA CYS A 152 15.61 61.88 -18.89
C CYS A 152 14.95 63.27 -18.75
N VAL A 153 13.90 63.40 -17.94
CA VAL A 153 13.25 64.70 -17.63
C VAL A 153 14.15 65.59 -16.77
N LEU A 154 14.88 65.01 -15.81
CA LEU A 154 15.86 65.74 -14.99
C LEU A 154 17.09 66.20 -15.78
N LEU A 155 17.52 65.45 -16.82
CA LEU A 155 18.66 65.81 -17.67
C LEU A 155 18.29 66.82 -18.77
N SER A 156 17.00 66.97 -19.09
CA SER A 156 16.48 67.91 -20.10
C SER A 156 16.12 69.29 -19.52
N ARG A 157 16.46 69.55 -18.26
CA ARG A 157 16.21 70.81 -17.56
C ARG A 157 17.50 71.40 -17.03
#